data_AF-A0ABD5Q502-F1
#
_entry.id   AF-A0ABD5Q502-F1
#
_cell.length_a   1.000
_cell.length_b   1.000
_cell.length_c   1.000
_cell.angle_alpha   90.00
_cell.angle_beta   90.00
_cell.angle_gamma   90.00
#
_symmetry.space_group_name_H-M   'P 1'
#
loop_
_entity.id
_entity.type
_entity.pdbx_description
1 polymer ?
#
loop_
_entity_poly.entity_id
_entity_poly.type
_entity_poly.pdbx_seq_one_letter_code
_entity_poly.pdbx_strand_id
1 'polypeptide(L)'
;MSENQSAARRGTVLNYEVNEDERTSEGVVAAVAAAAGADPVQMDPLAATIDPDALDALFANHHDGTPRNAGRAQFSFFGYEVVVSGDGSVTVLDPAP
;
A
#
# COMPACT_ATOMS: atom_id res chain seq x y z
N MET A 1 7.17 -0.30 -31.27
CA MET A 1 6.38 -1.34 -30.58
C MET A 1 5.77 -0.66 -29.37
N SER A 2 4.47 -0.41 -29.41
CA SER A 2 3.72 0.24 -28.32
C SER A 2 2.83 -0.83 -27.72
N GLU A 3 3.25 -1.40 -26.59
CA GLU A 3 2.48 -2.41 -25.88
C GLU A 3 1.47 -1.71 -24.96
N ASN A 4 0.24 -1.65 -25.47
CA ASN A 4 -1.03 -1.77 -24.75
C ASN A 4 -1.04 -1.46 -23.24
N GLN A 5 -1.10 -0.17 -22.88
CA GLN A 5 -1.56 0.27 -21.55
C GLN A 5 -3.04 0.66 -21.62
N SER A 6 -3.88 -0.32 -21.96
CA SER A 6 -5.34 -0.20 -21.96
C SER A 6 -5.93 -1.08 -20.86
N ALA A 7 -5.47 -0.90 -19.62
CA ALA A 7 -6.25 -1.26 -18.44
C ALA A 7 -6.81 0.07 -17.91
N ALA A 8 -8.07 0.10 -17.48
CA ALA A 8 -8.79 1.29 -17.04
C ALA A 8 -7.89 2.32 -16.36
N ARG A 9 -8.09 3.61 -16.65
CA ARG A 9 -7.42 4.72 -15.96
C ARG A 9 -7.89 4.74 -14.50
N ARG A 10 -7.55 3.72 -13.70
CA ARG A 10 -7.63 3.81 -12.25
C ARG A 10 -6.70 4.96 -11.90
N GLY A 11 -7.29 6.09 -11.54
CA GLY A 11 -6.53 7.23 -11.10
C GLY A 11 -5.77 6.81 -9.86
N THR A 12 -4.46 7.00 -9.85
CA THR A 12 -3.72 7.02 -8.59
C THR A 12 -4.29 8.16 -7.76
N VAL A 13 -4.94 7.81 -6.65
CA VAL A 13 -5.51 8.78 -5.72
C VAL A 13 -4.38 9.38 -4.89
N LEU A 14 -3.47 8.53 -4.42
CA LEU A 14 -2.38 8.92 -3.54
C LEU A 14 -1.18 7.98 -3.71
N ASN A 15 0.03 8.53 -3.61
CA ASN A 15 1.24 7.75 -3.44
C ASN A 15 1.89 8.15 -2.12
N TYR A 16 2.23 7.17 -1.30
CA TYR A 16 2.83 7.32 0.01
C TYR A 16 4.15 6.57 0.01
N GLU A 17 5.18 7.13 0.61
CA GLU A 17 6.49 6.49 0.76
C GLU A 17 6.66 6.13 2.23
N VAL A 18 6.74 4.82 2.51
CA VAL A 18 6.97 4.30 3.85
C VAL A 18 8.43 4.53 4.19
N ASN A 19 8.67 5.19 5.31
CA ASN A 19 10.02 5.41 5.82
C ASN A 19 10.58 4.11 6.42
N GLU A 20 11.90 3.99 6.44
CA GLU A 20 12.60 2.84 7.03
C GLU A 20 12.38 2.69 8.55
N ASP A 21 12.03 3.78 9.24
CA ASP A 21 11.63 3.79 10.66
C ASP A 21 10.12 3.57 10.87
N GLU A 22 9.33 3.51 9.79
CA GLU A 22 7.88 3.36 9.83
C GLU A 22 7.45 1.95 9.42
N ARG A 23 6.39 1.43 10.07
CA ARG A 23 5.82 0.16 9.68
C ARG A 23 5.05 0.28 8.38
N THR A 24 5.21 -0.70 7.50
CA THR A 24 4.49 -0.72 6.22
C THR A 24 2.97 -0.74 6.43
N SER A 25 2.52 -1.40 7.49
CA SER A 25 1.11 -1.42 7.89
C SER A 25 0.57 -0.04 8.30
N GLU A 26 1.38 0.78 8.98
CA GLU A 26 1.01 2.16 9.35
C GLU A 26 0.93 3.06 8.12
N GLY A 27 1.93 2.99 7.23
CA GLY A 27 1.95 3.78 6.00
C GLY A 27 0.79 3.44 5.06
N VAL A 28 0.39 2.17 4.97
CA VAL A 28 -0.84 1.77 4.26
C VAL A 28 -2.08 2.42 4.84
N VAL A 29 -2.26 2.33 6.16
CA VAL A 29 -3.45 2.89 6.82
C VAL A 29 -3.48 4.40 6.64
N ALA A 30 -2.34 5.09 6.82
CA ALA A 30 -2.21 6.52 6.59
C ALA A 30 -2.52 6.92 5.13
N ALA A 31 -2.02 6.15 4.16
CA ALA A 31 -2.25 6.40 2.75
C ALA A 31 -3.75 6.29 2.38
N VAL A 32 -4.43 5.24 2.83
CA VAL A 32 -5.86 5.05 2.56
C VAL A 32 -6.72 6.04 3.34
N ALA A 33 -6.36 6.33 4.59
CA ALA A 33 -7.03 7.36 5.40
C ALA A 33 -6.97 8.73 4.70
N ALA A 34 -5.79 9.13 4.24
CA ALA A 34 -5.59 10.37 3.49
C ALA A 34 -6.37 10.39 2.17
N ALA A 35 -6.39 9.27 1.44
CA ALA A 35 -7.15 9.13 0.19
C ALA A 35 -8.67 9.18 0.41
N ALA A 36 -9.17 8.57 1.48
CA ALA A 36 -10.57 8.56 1.86
C ALA A 36 -11.02 9.85 2.56
N GLY A 37 -10.08 10.68 3.02
CA GLY A 37 -10.36 11.81 3.90
C GLY A 37 -10.96 11.38 5.25
N ALA A 38 -10.66 10.15 5.68
CA ALA A 38 -11.17 9.55 6.90
C ALA A 38 -10.06 9.48 7.95
N ASP A 39 -10.45 9.49 9.23
CA ASP A 39 -9.49 9.28 10.32
C ASP A 39 -9.17 7.79 10.43
N PRO A 40 -7.90 7.37 10.50
CA PRO A 40 -7.52 5.97 10.62
C PRO A 40 -8.15 5.28 11.84
N VAL A 41 -8.51 6.01 12.90
CA VAL A 41 -9.20 5.45 14.07
C VAL A 41 -10.69 5.17 13.84
N GLN A 42 -11.27 5.68 12.76
CA GLN A 42 -12.66 5.46 12.35
C GLN A 42 -12.76 4.40 11.23
N MET A 43 -11.64 4.01 10.65
CA MET A 43 -11.57 2.96 9.63
C MET A 43 -11.60 1.58 10.28
N ASP A 44 -12.05 0.58 9.51
CA ASP A 44 -11.89 -0.81 9.90
C ASP A 44 -10.40 -1.12 10.12
N PRO A 45 -10.05 -1.91 11.14
CA PRO A 45 -8.65 -2.24 11.40
C PRO A 45 -8.06 -2.98 10.20
N LEU A 46 -6.82 -2.65 9.82
CA LEU A 46 -6.13 -3.30 8.70
C LEU A 46 -6.13 -4.83 8.85
N ALA A 47 -5.99 -5.31 10.10
CA ALA A 47 -6.06 -6.71 10.52
C ALA A 47 -7.35 -7.45 10.11
N ALA A 48 -8.46 -6.74 9.84
CA ALA A 48 -9.68 -7.35 9.33
C ALA A 48 -9.53 -7.84 7.87
N THR A 49 -8.64 -7.22 7.10
CA THR A 49 -8.37 -7.55 5.70
C THR A 49 -7.05 -8.29 5.54
N ILE A 50 -5.99 -7.78 6.16
CA ILE A 50 -4.63 -8.30 6.04
C ILE A 50 -3.90 -8.15 7.38
N ASP A 51 -3.13 -9.17 7.75
CA ASP A 51 -2.36 -9.15 8.98
C ASP A 51 -1.25 -8.09 8.89
N PRO A 52 -1.27 -7.06 9.77
CA PRO A 52 -0.32 -5.95 9.70
C PRO A 52 1.10 -6.39 10.05
N ASP A 53 1.27 -7.37 10.93
CA ASP A 53 2.57 -7.91 11.31
C ASP A 53 3.17 -8.76 10.18
N ALA A 54 2.36 -9.52 9.46
CA ALA A 54 2.79 -10.26 8.29
C ALA A 54 3.13 -9.33 7.13
N LEU A 55 2.34 -8.28 6.91
CA LEU A 55 2.66 -7.25 5.92
C LEU A 55 3.97 -6.55 6.27
N ASP A 56 4.14 -6.16 7.53
CA ASP A 56 5.39 -5.59 8.02
C ASP A 56 6.55 -6.56 7.81
N ALA A 57 6.43 -7.84 8.19
CA ALA A 57 7.47 -8.84 8.00
C ALA A 57 7.82 -9.15 6.52
N LEU A 58 6.87 -8.94 5.59
CA LEU A 58 7.13 -9.07 4.16
C LEU A 58 8.05 -7.97 3.64
N PHE A 59 7.86 -6.75 4.14
CA PHE A 59 8.54 -5.54 3.69
C PHE A 59 9.61 -5.02 4.64
N ALA A 60 9.75 -5.64 5.82
CA ALA A 60 10.77 -5.33 6.79
C ALA A 60 12.15 -5.43 6.14
N ASN A 61 12.95 -4.38 6.33
CA ASN A 61 14.31 -4.32 5.81
C ASN A 61 15.12 -5.52 6.31
N HIS A 62 15.88 -6.13 5.41
CA HIS A 62 16.90 -7.06 5.84
C HIS A 62 17.95 -6.26 6.61
N HIS A 63 18.36 -6.76 7.78
CA HIS A 63 19.32 -6.10 8.71
C HIS A 63 20.66 -5.68 8.07
N ASP A 64 20.90 -6.07 6.81
CA ASP A 64 22.12 -5.88 6.02
C ASP A 64 22.02 -4.71 5.01
N GLY A 65 20.96 -3.89 5.06
CA GLY A 65 20.79 -2.73 4.18
C GLY A 65 20.58 -3.06 2.70
N THR A 66 20.40 -4.35 2.37
CA THR A 66 20.02 -4.78 1.03
C THR A 66 18.50 -4.71 0.90
N PRO A 67 17.96 -3.89 -0.03
CA PRO A 67 16.52 -3.83 -0.25
C PRO A 67 16.03 -5.24 -0.64
N ARG A 68 14.96 -5.69 0.00
CA ARG A 68 14.30 -6.95 -0.35
C ARG A 68 13.52 -6.76 -1.65
N ASN A 69 14.28 -6.56 -2.74
CA ASN A 69 13.77 -6.37 -4.08
C ASN A 69 13.13 -7.68 -4.57
N ALA A 70 11.82 -7.86 -4.34
CA ALA A 70 10.91 -8.61 -5.24
C ALA A 70 9.48 -8.79 -4.70
N GLY A 71 9.03 -8.06 -3.67
CA GLY A 71 7.65 -8.14 -3.20
C GLY A 71 6.77 -7.03 -3.79
N ARG A 72 5.61 -7.37 -4.36
CA ARG A 72 4.51 -6.43 -4.53
C ARG A 72 3.28 -7.05 -3.88
N ALA A 73 2.70 -6.36 -2.90
CA ALA A 73 1.44 -6.75 -2.29
C ALA A 73 0.33 -5.85 -2.83
N GLN A 74 -0.73 -6.46 -3.34
CA GLN A 74 -1.90 -5.73 -3.83
C GLN A 74 -3.15 -6.31 -3.19
N PHE A 75 -3.93 -5.45 -2.55
CA PHE A 75 -5.16 -5.83 -1.88
C PHE A 75 -6.14 -4.65 -1.85
N SER A 76 -7.42 -4.95 -1.61
CA SER A 76 -8.45 -3.93 -1.50
C SER A 76 -8.69 -3.60 -0.03
N PHE A 77 -8.63 -2.33 0.33
CA PHE A 77 -8.88 -1.85 1.69
C PHE A 77 -9.79 -0.63 1.65
N PHE A 78 -10.87 -0.66 2.43
CA PHE A 78 -11.87 0.41 2.47
C PHE A 78 -12.46 0.78 1.09
N GLY A 79 -12.54 -0.19 0.16
CA GLY A 79 -13.00 0.02 -1.21
C GLY A 79 -11.92 0.54 -2.17
N TYR A 80 -10.79 1.03 -1.66
CA TYR A 80 -9.64 1.43 -2.46
C TYR A 80 -8.74 0.24 -2.77
N GLU A 81 -7.99 0.32 -3.86
CA GLU A 81 -6.95 -0.66 -4.17
C GLU A 81 -5.59 -0.16 -3.71
N VAL A 82 -4.98 -0.89 -2.79
CA VAL A 82 -3.66 -0.57 -2.21
C VAL A 82 -2.62 -1.45 -2.88
N VAL A 83 -1.53 -0.82 -3.33
CA VAL A 83 -0.38 -1.47 -3.92
C VAL A 83 0.85 -1.09 -3.13
N VAL A 84 1.41 -2.04 -2.39
CA VAL A 84 2.66 -1.89 -1.65
C VAL A 84 3.78 -2.52 -2.47
N SER A 85 4.84 -1.76 -2.69
CA SER A 85 6.02 -2.19 -3.43
C SER A 85 7.22 -2.34 -2.50
N GLY A 86 8.10 -3.29 -2.80
CA GLY A 86 9.26 -3.62 -1.96
C GLY A 86 10.33 -2.52 -1.87
N ASP A 87 10.17 -1.43 -2.63
CA ASP A 87 10.94 -0.20 -2.51
C ASP A 87 10.41 0.78 -1.44
N GLY A 88 9.30 0.44 -0.76
CA GLY A 88 8.66 1.30 0.24
C GLY A 88 7.54 2.18 -0.32
N SER A 89 7.29 2.16 -1.63
CA SER A 89 6.16 2.89 -2.22
C SER A 89 4.83 2.19 -2.00
N VAL A 90 3.86 2.93 -1.46
CA VAL A 90 2.45 2.55 -1.31
C VAL A 90 1.59 3.42 -2.22
N THR A 91 0.99 2.81 -3.24
CA THR A 91 0.09 3.48 -4.16
C THR A 91 -1.36 3.12 -3.84
N VAL A 92 -2.21 4.13 -3.69
CA VAL A 92 -3.66 3.99 -3.51
C VAL A 92 -4.36 4.34 -4.83
N LEU A 93 -5.18 3.42 -5.30
CA LEU A 93 -5.95 3.53 -6.53
C LEU A 93 -7.45 3.62 -6.20
N ASP A 94 -8.17 4.37 -7.02
CA ASP A 94 -9.62 4.51 -6.91
C ASP A 94 -10.32 3.14 -7.02
N PRO A 95 -11.42 2.90 -6.27
CA PRO A 95 -12.27 1.74 -6.48
C PRO A 95 -12.62 1.58 -7.96
N ALA A 96 -12.76 0.33 -8.43
CA ALA A 96 -13.43 0.17 -9.72
C ALA A 96 -14.88 0.70 -9.60
N PRO A 97 -15.38 1.45 -10.60
CA PRO A 97 -16.73 2.01 -10.59
C PRO A 97 -17.83 0.94 -10.60
#